data_AF-A0AAV0Q6A5-F1
#
_entry.id   AF-A0AAV0Q6A5-F1
#
_cell.length_a   1.000
_cell.length_b   1.000
_cell.length_c   1.000
_cell.angle_alpha   90.00
_cell.angle_beta   90.00
_cell.angle_gamma   90.00
#
_symmetry.space_group_name_H-M   'P 1'
#
loop_
_entity.id
_entity.type
_entity.pdbx_description
1 polymer ?
#
loop_
_entity_poly.entity_id
_entity_poly.type
_entity_poly.pdbx_seq_one_letter_code
_entity_poly.pdbx_strand_id
1 'polypeptide(L)' 'SQLTKNKLVAVEFDTRVDFHFSHPKENHIGFDIDSLISTKTADPLSQGIDLKSGEQITTWKR' A
#
# COMPACT_ATOMS: atom_id res chain seq x y z
N SER A 1 -19.95 -5.92 13.47
CA SER A 1 -19.58 -4.50 13.67
C SER A 1 -19.32 -3.90 12.30
N GLN A 2 -20.04 -2.82 11.92
CA GLN A 2 -19.75 -2.09 10.68
C GLN A 2 -18.53 -1.20 10.94
N LEU A 3 -17.34 -1.79 10.93
CA LEU A 3 -16.09 -1.04 10.89
C LEU A 3 -16.03 -0.37 9.51
N THR A 4 -16.51 0.87 9.52
CA THR A 4 -16.49 1.90 8.47
C THR A 4 -17.27 1.62 7.18
N LYS A 5 -18.49 2.15 7.16
CA LYS A 5 -19.30 2.42 5.95
C LYS A 5 -18.75 3.62 5.15
N ASN A 6 -17.43 3.81 5.15
CA ASN A 6 -16.77 4.92 4.46
C ASN A 6 -16.36 4.42 3.09
N LYS A 7 -16.79 5.16 2.05
CA LYS A 7 -16.24 4.95 0.72
C LYS A 7 -14.88 5.62 0.66
N LEU A 8 -13.84 4.87 0.38
CA LEU A 8 -12.45 5.30 0.41
C LEU A 8 -11.76 4.81 -0.86
N VAL A 9 -10.99 5.72 -1.46
CA VAL A 9 -10.03 5.41 -2.49
C VAL A 9 -8.68 5.88 -1.97
N ALA A 10 -7.71 4.97 -1.89
CA ALA A 10 -6.39 5.27 -1.35
C ALA A 10 -5.27 4.71 -2.23
N VAL A 11 -4.12 5.38 -2.14
CA VAL A 11 -2.83 4.83 -2.56
C VAL A 11 -2.04 4.63 -1.28
N GLU A 12 -1.76 3.38 -0.93
CA GLU A 12 -1.00 3.03 0.28
C GLU A 12 0.47 2.78 -0.03
N PHE A 13 1.31 3.07 0.96
CA PHE A 13 2.75 2.77 0.96
C PHE A 13 2.99 1.80 2.11
N ASP A 14 2.78 0.51 1.85
CA ASP A 14 2.89 -0.51 2.88
C ASP A 14 4.36 -0.91 3.05
N THR A 15 4.83 -0.77 4.29
CA THR A 15 6.20 -1.06 4.73
C THR A 15 6.24 -2.23 5.71
N ARG A 16 5.12 -2.91 5.95
CA ARG A 16 5.06 -4.01 6.91
C ARG A 16 4.26 -5.17 6.35
N VAL A 17 4.81 -6.37 6.42
CA VAL A 17 4.00 -7.58 6.18
C VAL A 17 2.88 -7.66 7.20
N ASP A 18 1.66 -7.79 6.70
CA ASP A 18 0.53 -8.23 7.49
C ASP A 18 -0.15 -9.45 6.85
N PHE A 19 0.04 -10.60 7.47
CA PHE A 19 -0.55 -11.87 7.03
C PHE A 19 -2.08 -11.90 7.16
N HIS A 20 -2.69 -11.03 7.96
CA HIS A 20 -4.15 -10.93 8.06
C HIS A 20 -4.80 -10.42 6.76
N PHE A 21 -4.07 -9.65 5.96
CA PHE A 21 -4.56 -9.05 4.71
C PHE A 21 -4.05 -9.77 3.46
N SER A 22 -3.44 -10.96 3.62
CA SER A 22 -2.93 -11.78 2.51
C SER A 22 -1.90 -11.07 1.62
N HIS A 23 -1.17 -10.08 2.15
CA HIS A 23 -0.15 -9.36 1.39
C HIS A 23 1.08 -10.27 1.15
N PRO A 24 1.41 -10.61 -0.11
CA PRO A 24 2.42 -11.63 -0.43
C PRO A 24 3.87 -11.12 -0.39
N LYS A 25 4.13 -9.82 -0.16
CA LYS A 25 5.47 -9.23 -0.12
C LYS A 25 5.60 -8.16 0.96
N GLU A 26 6.79 -8.04 1.53
CA GLU A 26 7.11 -7.16 2.68
C GLU A 26 7.05 -5.65 2.42
N ASN A 27 6.89 -5.22 1.17
CA ASN A 27 6.92 -3.81 0.76
C ASN A 27 6.17 -3.64 -0.57
N HIS A 28 5.10 -2.85 -0.61
CA HIS A 28 4.40 -2.53 -1.86
C HIS A 28 3.74 -1.17 -1.83
N ILE A 29 3.43 -0.68 -3.03
CA ILE A 29 2.47 0.42 -3.21
C ILE A 29 1.14 -0.22 -3.61
N GLY A 30 0.08 0.07 -2.87
CA GLY A 30 -1.25 -0.52 -3.04
C GLY A 30 -2.28 0.49 -3.54
N PHE A 31 -3.26 0.03 -4.32
CA PHE A 31 -4.43 0.81 -4.70
C PHE A 31 -5.70 0.20 -4.10
N ASP A 32 -6.30 0.94 -3.19
CA ASP A 32 -7.35 0.44 -2.30
C ASP A 32 -8.69 1.10 -2.63
N ILE A 33 -9.74 0.28 -2.69
CA ILE A 33 -11.13 0.72 -2.88
C ILE A 33 -11.96 0.06 -1.80
N ASP A 34 -12.45 0.86 -0.85
CA ASP A 34 -13.36 0.46 0.23
C ASP A 34 -12.86 -0.72 1.12
N SER A 35 -11.57 -1.07 1.03
CA SER A 35 -10.95 -2.21 1.71
C SER A 35 -9.44 -1.97 1.86
N LEU A 36 -8.83 -2.53 2.91
CA LEU A 36 -7.36 -2.58 3.11
C LEU A 36 -6.67 -3.70 2.32
N ILE A 37 -7.43 -4.48 1.56
CA ILE A 37 -6.87 -5.44 0.60
C ILE A 37 -6.76 -4.71 -0.73
N SER A 38 -5.54 -4.45 -1.18
CA SER A 38 -5.33 -3.72 -2.43
C SER A 38 -5.90 -4.43 -3.64
N THR A 39 -6.56 -3.66 -4.49
CA THR A 39 -7.04 -4.12 -5.81
C THR A 39 -5.90 -4.32 -6.80
N LYS A 40 -4.80 -3.58 -6.62
CA LYS A 40 -3.53 -3.70 -7.36
C LYS A 40 -2.37 -3.34 -6.47
N THR A 41 -1.24 -4.02 -6.69
CA THR A 41 0.02 -3.74 -6.01
C THR A 41 1.16 -3.53 -7.01
N ALA A 42 2.16 -2.75 -6.63
CA ALA A 42 3.41 -2.57 -7.35
C ALA A 42 4.60 -2.74 -6.39
N ASP A 43 5.70 -3.30 -6.90
CA ASP A 43 6.94 -3.50 -6.16
C ASP A 43 7.89 -2.31 -6.40
N PRO A 44 8.02 -1.36 -5.46
CA PRO A 44 8.86 -0.18 -5.66
C PRO A 44 10.36 -0.53 -5.70
N LEU A 45 10.78 -1.63 -5.07
CA LEU A 45 12.18 -2.08 -5.13
C LEU A 45 12.58 -2.49 -6.55
N SER A 46 11.63 -2.94 -7.38
CA SER A 46 11.88 -3.21 -8.81
C SER A 46 12.32 -1.97 -9.60
N GLN A 47 12.04 -0.77 -9.07
CA GLN A 47 12.44 0.52 -9.63
C GLN A 47 13.56 1.19 -8.81
N GLY A 48 14.17 0.47 -7.86
CA GLY A 48 15.23 1.00 -6.99
C GLY A 48 14.74 1.91 -5.87
N ILE A 49 13.44 1.91 -5.56
CA ILE A 49 12.87 2.71 -4.48
C ILE A 49 12.63 1.80 -3.26
N ASP A 50 13.41 2.00 -2.20
CA ASP A 50 13.20 1.34 -0.92
C ASP A 50 12.39 2.23 0.02
N LEU A 51 11.15 1.80 0.30
CA LEU A 51 10.23 2.50 1.19
C LEU A 51 10.72 2.55 2.65
N LYS A 52 11.68 1.70 3.06
CA LYS A 52 12.24 1.64 4.41
C LYS A 52 13.59 2.34 4.55
N SER A 53 14.09 3.00 3.48
CA SER A 53 15.43 3.58 3.44
C SER A 53 15.67 4.71 4.46
N GLY A 54 14.61 5.34 4.96
CA GLY A 54 14.70 6.56 5.76
C GLY A 54 14.89 7.83 4.92
N GLU A 55 15.00 7.69 3.59
CA GLU A 55 15.08 8.80 2.65
C GLU A 55 13.72 9.48 2.46
N GLN A 56 13.74 10.74 2.04
CA GLN A 56 12.52 11.44 1.65
C GLN A 56 12.02 10.91 0.30
N ILE A 57 10.77 10.45 0.27
CA ILE A 57 10.09 9.97 -0.94
C ILE A 57 9.01 10.98 -1.34
N THR A 58 9.04 11.43 -2.59
CA THR A 58 8.01 12.29 -3.16
C THR A 58 7.07 11.46 -4.03
N THR A 59 5.76 11.72 -3.91
CA THR A 59 4.72 10.98 -4.63
C THR A 59 3.78 11.97 -5.32
N TRP A 60 3.25 11.55 -6.46
CA TRP A 60 2.30 12.36 -7.23
C TRP A 60 1.09 11.51 -7.59
N LYS A 61 -0.09 12.12 -7.48
CA LYS A 61 -1.34 11.58 -8.01
C LYS A 61 -1.97 12.63 -8.91
N ARG A 62 -2.57 12.20 -10.02
CA ARG A 62 -3.36 13.05 -10.91
C ARG A 62 -4.79 12.58 -10.90
#